data_AF-A0A2V7LF84-F1
#
_entry.id   AF-A0A2V7LF84-F1
#
_cell.length_a   1.000
_cell.length_b   1.000
_cell.length_c   1.000
_cell.angle_alpha   90.00
_cell.angle_beta   90.00
_cell.angle_gamma   90.00
#
_symmetry.space_group_name_H-M   'P 1'
#
loop_
_entity.id
_entity.type
_entity.pdbx_description
1 polymer ?
#
loop_
_entity_poly.entity_id
_entity_poly.type
_entity_poly.pdbx_seq_one_letter_code
_entity_poly.pdbx_strand_id
1 'polypeptide(L)'
;MMTASPIAAAAVQAELAAIFAKHLHIDVPTPETDLVATGQLDSLGVVELLLQLEKHFGLRLDMEDLEIDPFRSLATLTAFIITHRSGGH
;
A
#
# COMPACT_ATOMS: atom_id res chain seq x y z
N MET A 1 -2.28 9.74 20.51
CA MET A 1 -1.96 8.52 19.74
C MET A 1 -3.27 7.95 19.21
N MET A 2 -3.73 8.38 18.04
CA MET A 2 -4.98 7.91 17.43
C MET A 2 -4.69 6.53 16.84
N THR A 3 -4.91 5.45 17.60
CA THR A 3 -4.86 4.11 17.02
C THR A 3 -6.01 4.02 16.04
N ALA A 4 -5.71 3.94 14.76
CA ALA A 4 -6.69 3.58 13.76
C ALA A 4 -7.41 2.31 14.20
N SER A 5 -8.73 2.25 13.99
CA SER A 5 -9.50 1.07 14.35
C SER A 5 -8.89 -0.17 13.69
N PRO A 6 -8.65 -1.26 14.43
CA PRO A 6 -8.04 -2.48 13.89
C PRO A 6 -8.85 -3.07 12.72
N ILE A 7 -10.16 -2.81 12.70
CA ILE A 7 -11.07 -3.22 11.63
C ILE A 7 -10.76 -2.48 10.31
N ALA A 8 -10.42 -1.19 10.38
CA ALA A 8 -10.08 -0.40 9.19
C ALA A 8 -8.75 -0.86 8.59
N ALA A 9 -7.77 -1.22 9.42
CA ALA A 9 -6.49 -1.73 8.96
C ALA A 9 -6.63 -3.06 8.22
N ALA A 10 -7.38 -4.01 8.78
CA ALA A 10 -7.62 -5.29 8.12
C ALA A 10 -8.34 -5.14 6.77
N ALA A 11 -9.30 -4.21 6.67
CA ALA A 11 -10.01 -3.95 5.42
C ALA A 11 -9.08 -3.38 4.33
N VAL A 12 -8.31 -2.34 4.66
CA VAL A 12 -7.34 -1.73 3.72
C VAL A 12 -6.28 -2.75 3.29
N GLN A 13 -5.79 -3.56 4.23
CA GLN A 13 -4.80 -4.60 3.94
C GLN A 13 -5.35 -5.64 2.96
N ALA A 14 -6.61 -6.07 3.13
CA ALA A 14 -7.25 -7.02 2.22
C ALA A 14 -7.47 -6.43 0.82
N GLU A 15 -7.85 -5.15 0.73
CA GLU A 15 -7.97 -4.44 -0.55
C GLU A 15 -6.61 -4.32 -1.26
N LEU A 16 -5.56 -3.94 -0.52
CA LEU A 16 -4.20 -3.89 -1.03
C LEU A 16 -3.76 -5.27 -1.55
N ALA A 17 -3.92 -6.34 -0.77
CA ALA A 17 -3.57 -7.69 -1.21
C ALA A 17 -4.29 -8.08 -2.51
N ALA A 18 -5.58 -7.71 -2.64
CA ALA A 18 -6.33 -7.92 -3.87
C ALA A 18 -5.79 -7.11 -5.06
N ILE A 19 -5.34 -5.86 -4.84
CA ILE A 19 -4.71 -5.04 -5.88
C ILE A 19 -3.40 -5.67 -6.34
N PHE A 20 -2.53 -6.09 -5.42
CA PHE A 20 -1.28 -6.76 -5.74
C PHE A 20 -1.50 -8.04 -6.55
N ALA A 21 -2.45 -8.90 -6.13
CA ALA A 21 -2.74 -10.13 -6.84
C ALA A 21 -3.37 -9.90 -8.23
N LYS A 22 -4.30 -8.94 -8.36
CA LYS A 22 -5.05 -8.72 -9.61
C LYS A 22 -4.30 -7.89 -10.65
N HIS A 23 -3.59 -6.86 -10.19
CA HIS A 23 -2.95 -5.88 -11.09
C HIS A 23 -1.47 -6.17 -11.26
N LEU A 24 -0.77 -6.52 -10.17
CA LEU A 24 0.67 -6.76 -10.22
C LEU A 24 1.01 -8.25 -10.36
N HIS A 25 0.04 -9.15 -10.25
CA HIS A 25 0.25 -10.60 -10.24
C HIS A 25 1.22 -11.05 -9.12
N ILE A 26 1.29 -10.28 -8.04
CA ILE A 26 2.14 -10.55 -6.88
C ILE A 26 1.27 -11.21 -5.81
N ASP A 27 1.64 -12.42 -5.42
CA ASP A 27 1.06 -13.08 -4.24
C ASP A 27 1.85 -12.64 -3.01
N VAL A 28 1.19 -11.97 -2.07
CA VAL A 28 1.85 -11.49 -0.86
C VAL A 28 1.58 -12.45 0.29
N PRO A 29 2.57 -13.27 0.69
CA PRO A 29 2.35 -14.33 1.67
C PRO A 29 2.09 -13.79 3.07
N THR A 30 2.77 -12.69 3.46
CA THR A 30 2.51 -12.00 4.73
C THR A 30 2.55 -10.48 4.53
N PRO A 31 1.76 -9.72 5.31
CA PRO A 31 1.76 -8.26 5.19
C PRO A 31 3.08 -7.60 5.63
N GLU A 32 3.92 -8.32 6.37
CA GLU A 32 5.25 -7.89 6.81
C GLU A 32 6.36 -8.27 5.81
N THR A 33 6.00 -8.98 4.73
CA THR A 33 6.97 -9.35 3.69
C THR A 33 7.49 -8.09 3.01
N ASP A 34 8.81 -8.00 2.87
CA ASP A 34 9.47 -6.91 2.14
C ASP A 34 9.46 -7.22 0.64
N LEU A 35 8.49 -6.67 -0.10
CA LEU A 35 8.25 -6.95 -1.51
C LEU A 35 9.35 -6.37 -2.41
N VAL A 36 9.98 -5.28 -1.98
CA VAL A 36 11.10 -4.66 -2.71
C VAL A 36 12.37 -5.49 -2.49
N ALA A 37 12.68 -5.86 -1.25
CA ALA A 37 13.87 -6.67 -0.93
C ALA A 37 13.77 -8.10 -1.49
N THR A 38 12.56 -8.66 -1.56
CA THR A 38 12.31 -9.96 -2.19
C THR A 38 12.28 -9.91 -3.72
N GLY A 39 12.35 -8.71 -4.32
CA GLY A 39 12.28 -8.51 -5.77
C GLY A 39 10.91 -8.85 -6.37
N GLN A 40 9.85 -8.90 -5.55
CA GLN A 40 8.47 -9.04 -6.03
C GLN A 40 7.96 -7.72 -6.61
N LEU A 41 8.41 -6.59 -6.04
CA LEU A 41 8.02 -5.25 -6.45
C LEU A 41 9.18 -4.53 -7.13
N ASP A 42 9.16 -4.51 -8.46
CA ASP A 42 10.08 -3.74 -9.30
C ASP A 42 9.68 -2.26 -9.42
N SER A 43 10.56 -1.45 -9.98
CA SER A 43 10.31 -0.01 -10.22
C SER A 43 9.02 0.27 -11.00
N LEU A 44 8.73 -0.52 -12.04
CA LEU A 44 7.47 -0.43 -12.80
C LEU A 44 6.26 -0.87 -11.97
N GLY A 45 6.42 -1.90 -11.15
CA GLY A 45 5.37 -2.38 -10.25
C GLY A 45 4.96 -1.31 -9.24
N VAL A 46 5.91 -0.53 -8.72
CA VAL A 46 5.63 0.62 -7.85
C VAL A 46 4.78 1.68 -8.56
N VAL A 47 5.12 2.01 -9.81
CA VAL A 47 4.37 2.99 -10.63
C VAL A 47 2.93 2.52 -10.87
N GLU A 48 2.75 1.24 -11.22
CA GLU A 48 1.42 0.67 -11.41
C GLU A 48 0.62 0.61 -10.12
N LEU A 49 1.26 0.21 -9.02
CA LEU A 49 0.65 0.18 -7.70
C LEU A 49 0.12 1.56 -7.33
N LEU A 50 0.95 2.60 -7.43
CA LEU A 50 0.56 3.98 -7.20
C LEU A 50 -0.71 4.36 -7.95
N LEU A 51 -0.74 4.10 -9.27
CA LEU A 51 -1.90 4.39 -10.10
C LEU A 51 -3.16 3.65 -9.62
N GLN A 52 -3.03 2.39 -9.18
CA GLN A 52 -4.16 1.65 -8.61
C GLN A 52 -4.59 2.21 -7.26
N LEU A 53 -3.65 2.59 -6.40
CA LEU A 53 -3.95 3.17 -5.09
C LEU A 53 -4.68 4.51 -5.22
N GLU A 54 -4.21 5.39 -6.09
CA GLU A 54 -4.88 6.66 -6.39
C GLU A 54 -6.30 6.45 -6.90
N LYS A 55 -6.50 5.47 -7.81
CA LYS A 55 -7.83 5.14 -8.35
C LYS A 55 -8.76 4.48 -7.34
N HIS A 56 -8.26 3.55 -6.54
CA HIS A 56 -9.08 2.77 -5.59
C HIS A 56 -9.40 3.55 -4.33
N PHE A 57 -8.42 4.29 -3.79
CA PHE A 57 -8.56 5.02 -2.53
C PHE A 57 -8.83 6.52 -2.73
N GLY A 58 -8.75 7.03 -3.96
CA GLY A 58 -8.93 8.46 -4.24
C GLY A 58 -7.81 9.33 -3.68
N LEU A 59 -6.62 8.76 -3.49
CA LEU A 59 -5.46 9.45 -2.97
C LEU A 59 -4.70 10.15 -4.10
N ARG A 60 -3.89 11.15 -3.76
CA ARG A 60 -2.82 11.66 -4.63
C ARG A 60 -1.50 11.23 -4.04
N LEU A 61 -0.75 10.42 -4.78
CA LEU A 61 0.51 9.86 -4.32
C LEU A 61 1.61 10.27 -5.29
N ASP A 62 2.42 11.22 -4.90
CA ASP A 62 3.55 11.68 -5.69
C ASP A 62 4.78 10.80 -5.42
N MET A 63 5.35 10.20 -6.48
CA MET A 63 6.59 9.40 -6.37
C MET A 63 7.78 10.19 -5.80
N GLU A 64 7.77 11.52 -5.97
CA GLU A 64 8.83 12.39 -5.47
C GLU A 64 8.75 12.61 -3.96
N ASP A 65 7.55 12.53 -3.38
CA ASP A 65 7.31 12.68 -1.93
C ASP A 65 7.34 11.32 -1.22
N LEU A 66 6.96 10.27 -1.95
CA LEU A 66 6.82 8.94 -1.38
C LEU A 66 8.17 8.23 -1.32
N GLU A 67 8.72 8.16 -0.10
CA GLU A 67 9.88 7.31 0.17
C GLU A 67 9.58 5.84 -0.18
N ILE A 68 10.62 5.00 -0.37
CA ILE A 68 10.42 3.56 -0.62
C ILE A 68 9.87 2.81 0.62
N ASP A 69 9.96 3.41 1.81
CA ASP A 69 9.60 2.78 3.08
C ASP A 69 8.15 2.27 3.16
N PRO A 70 7.10 3.05 2.75
CA PRO A 70 5.73 2.58 2.74
C PRO A 70 5.56 1.35 1.84
N PHE A 71 6.26 1.31 0.70
CA PHE A 71 6.16 0.27 -0.32
C PHE A 71 6.88 -1.03 -0.01
N ARG A 72 7.74 -1.03 1.01
CA ARG A 72 8.45 -2.25 1.42
C ARG A 72 7.46 -3.36 1.74
N SER A 73 6.41 -3.04 2.48
CA SER A 73 5.49 -4.05 2.98
C SER A 73 4.03 -3.63 2.89
N LEU A 74 3.15 -4.62 2.86
CA LEU A 74 1.70 -4.41 2.84
C LEU A 74 1.23 -3.73 4.14
N ALA A 75 1.87 -4.03 5.27
CA ALA A 75 1.60 -3.42 6.57
C ALA A 75 1.94 -1.92 6.61
N THR A 76 3.09 -1.53 6.07
CA THR A 76 3.52 -0.12 6.00
C THR A 76 2.64 0.68 5.04
N LEU A 77 2.29 0.12 3.88
CA LEU A 77 1.29 0.70 2.96
C LEU A 77 -0.06 0.89 3.64
N THR A 78 -0.52 -0.11 4.38
CA THR A 78 -1.80 -0.07 5.11
C THR A 78 -1.81 1.08 6.11
N ALA A 79 -0.76 1.19 6.93
CA ALA A 79 -0.64 2.27 7.92
C ALA A 79 -0.60 3.65 7.25
N PHE A 80 0.12 3.77 6.13
CA PHE A 80 0.20 4.99 5.34
C PHE A 80 -1.18 5.43 4.82
N ILE A 81 -1.91 4.54 4.15
CA ILE A 81 -3.25 4.83 3.59
C ILE A 81 -4.23 5.25 4.69
N ILE A 82 -4.23 4.57 5.82
CA ILE A 82 -5.12 4.88 6.95
C ILE A 82 -4.84 6.27 7.52
N THR A 83 -3.56 6.63 7.64
CA THR A 83 -3.12 7.94 8.11
C THR A 83 -3.59 9.01 7.15
N HIS A 84 -3.40 8.80 5.84
CA HIS A 84 -3.83 9.73 4.80
C HIS A 84 -5.36 9.86 4.69
N ARG A 85 -6.10 8.77 4.92
CA ARG A 85 -7.58 8.78 4.90
C ARG A 85 -8.18 9.45 6.14
N SER A 86 -7.48 9.42 7.26
CA SER A 86 -7.91 10.05 8.52
C SER A 86 -7.48 11.52 8.63
N GLY A 87 -6.45 11.91 7.86
CA GLY A 87 -5.86 13.25 7.85
C GLY A 87 -6.36 14.18 6.75
N GLY A 88 -7.45 13.83 6.04
CA GLY A 88 -7.98 14.68 4.96
C GLY A 88 -8.46 16.05 5.47
N HIS A 89 -7.62 17.06 5.30
CA HIS A 89 -7.94 18.49 5.38
C HIS A 89 -7.81 19.10 3.97
#